data_AF-A0AAJ3JV17-F1
#
_entry.id   AF-A0AAJ3JV17-F1
#
_cell.length_a   1.000
_cell.length_b   1.000
_cell.length_c   1.000
_cell.angle_alpha   90.00
_cell.angle_beta   90.00
_cell.angle_gamma   90.00
#
_symmetry.space_group_name_H-M   'P 1'
#
loop_
_entity.id
_entity.type
_entity.pdbx_description
1 polymer ?
#
loop_
_entity_poly.entity_id
_entity_poly.type
_entity_poly.pdbx_seq_one_letter_code
_entity_poly.pdbx_strand_id
1 'polypeptide(L)'
;MSSFLNPDALRLFFGPHFDVDVAMDAVMRYQGVNVLKGELRDSATTGVPHTGIRLVGHHDVDTGSSIFTLMLEPGHMSGVSFFAESKHRLFGGSTLVCVPLLYCSTEYTPTGDHIVYRHTYKRPLFTQEELERIKKSGTAEEQVKAFVFTKSRIGYETIKGMSYVGRSRRSWQQRYMEHVEEALEKNSNRRFHEAMRGMQGQNVICVHDISAYGIPEASAKMIERQLIKTSTLYPMGLNMRI
;
A
#
# COMPACT_ATOMS: atom_id res chain seq x y z
N MET A 1 -24.01 -12.15 -10.79
CA MET A 1 -23.57 -10.74 -10.61
C MET A 1 -22.14 -10.64 -11.10
N SER A 2 -21.80 -9.75 -12.04
CA SER A 2 -20.41 -9.61 -12.49
C SER A 2 -19.57 -8.99 -11.38
N SER A 3 -18.46 -9.65 -11.04
CA SER A 3 -17.56 -9.17 -10.00
C SER A 3 -16.89 -7.89 -10.48
N PHE A 4 -17.07 -6.81 -9.72
CA PHE A 4 -16.44 -5.52 -9.97
C PHE A 4 -14.91 -5.59 -9.87
N LEU A 5 -14.46 -6.38 -8.89
CA LEU A 5 -13.06 -6.65 -8.63
C LEU A 5 -12.64 -7.94 -9.32
N ASN A 6 -11.37 -7.99 -9.69
CA ASN A 6 -10.68 -9.16 -10.22
C ASN A 6 -9.95 -9.87 -9.06
N PRO A 7 -10.39 -11.08 -8.66
CA PRO A 7 -9.76 -11.86 -7.60
C PRO A 7 -8.27 -12.11 -7.81
N ASP A 8 -7.84 -12.36 -9.04
CA ASP A 8 -6.45 -12.65 -9.37
C ASP A 8 -5.58 -11.40 -9.25
N ALA A 9 -6.11 -10.24 -9.62
CA ALA A 9 -5.44 -8.96 -9.42
C ALA A 9 -5.28 -8.65 -7.91
N LEU A 10 -6.32 -8.89 -7.11
CA LEU A 10 -6.23 -8.72 -5.65
C LEU A 10 -5.14 -9.62 -5.05
N ARG A 11 -5.08 -10.91 -5.43
CA ARG A 11 -4.03 -11.83 -4.98
C ARG A 11 -2.64 -11.38 -5.42
N LEU A 12 -2.51 -10.88 -6.65
CA LEU A 12 -1.25 -10.38 -7.17
C LEU A 12 -0.69 -9.24 -6.32
N PHE A 13 -1.52 -8.27 -5.95
CA PHE A 13 -1.05 -7.10 -5.21
C PHE A 13 -0.93 -7.32 -3.71
N PHE A 14 -1.84 -8.08 -3.10
CA PHE A 14 -1.92 -8.20 -1.64
C PHE A 14 -1.33 -9.52 -1.11
N GLY A 15 -1.00 -10.45 -2.01
CA GLY A 15 -0.34 -11.71 -1.70
C GLY A 15 -1.27 -12.77 -1.10
N PRO A 16 -0.71 -13.90 -0.66
CA PRO A 16 -1.47 -15.05 -0.18
C PRO A 16 -2.10 -14.84 1.21
N HIS A 17 -1.68 -13.81 1.93
CA HIS A 17 -2.21 -13.45 3.25
C HIS A 17 -3.41 -12.51 3.17
N PHE A 18 -3.90 -12.22 1.96
CA PHE A 18 -5.09 -11.40 1.74
C PHE A 18 -6.31 -12.30 1.54
N ASP A 19 -7.30 -12.17 2.42
CA ASP A 19 -8.57 -12.85 2.25
C ASP A 19 -9.41 -12.14 1.19
N VAL A 20 -9.30 -12.67 -0.04
CA VAL A 20 -10.04 -12.16 -1.19
C VAL A 20 -11.54 -12.27 -0.97
N ASP A 21 -12.01 -13.37 -0.39
CA ASP A 21 -13.44 -13.64 -0.29
C ASP A 21 -14.11 -12.65 0.65
N VAL A 22 -13.46 -12.32 1.77
CA VAL A 22 -13.94 -11.27 2.69
C VAL A 22 -13.94 -9.89 2.01
N ALA A 23 -12.92 -9.55 1.22
CA ALA A 23 -12.88 -8.30 0.48
C ALA A 23 -14.00 -8.21 -0.58
N MET A 24 -14.24 -9.31 -1.29
CA MET A 24 -15.34 -9.43 -2.26
C MET A 24 -16.69 -9.25 -1.57
N ASP A 25 -16.92 -9.92 -0.44
CA ASP A 25 -18.14 -9.82 0.35
C ASP A 25 -18.39 -8.39 0.86
N ALA A 26 -17.35 -7.73 1.38
CA ALA A 26 -17.45 -6.36 1.87
C ALA A 26 -17.89 -5.39 0.77
N VAL A 27 -17.32 -5.54 -0.43
CA VAL A 27 -17.66 -4.72 -1.60
C VAL A 27 -19.07 -5.01 -2.10
N MET A 28 -19.49 -6.29 -2.12
CA MET A 28 -20.83 -6.68 -2.55
C MET A 28 -21.93 -6.19 -1.62
N ARG A 29 -21.63 -6.05 -0.32
CA ARG A 29 -22.55 -5.52 0.69
C ARG A 29 -22.58 -3.98 0.73
N TYR A 30 -21.69 -3.31 0.00
CA TYR A 30 -21.67 -1.84 -0.05
C TYR A 30 -22.83 -1.30 -0.88
N GLN A 31 -23.74 -0.56 -0.24
CA GLN A 31 -24.94 0.00 -0.87
C GLN A 31 -24.63 0.93 -2.06
N GLY A 32 -23.45 1.58 -2.07
CA GLY A 32 -23.02 2.46 -3.16
C GLY A 32 -22.27 1.77 -4.31
N VAL A 33 -22.17 0.44 -4.36
CA VAL A 33 -21.30 -0.28 -5.31
C VAL A 33 -21.54 0.08 -6.78
N ASN A 34 -22.77 0.38 -7.17
CA ASN A 34 -23.09 0.78 -8.55
C ASN A 34 -22.58 2.18 -8.90
N VAL A 35 -22.56 3.11 -7.94
CA VAL A 35 -21.98 4.45 -8.11
C VAL A 35 -20.48 4.32 -8.36
N LEU A 36 -19.81 3.43 -7.60
CA LEU A 36 -18.37 3.18 -7.75
C LEU A 36 -17.99 2.60 -9.10
N LYS A 37 -18.83 1.69 -9.61
CA LYS A 37 -18.66 1.14 -10.96
C LYS A 37 -18.72 2.24 -12.02
N GLY A 38 -19.63 3.20 -11.87
CA GLY A 38 -19.74 4.38 -12.74
C GLY A 38 -18.49 5.26 -12.66
N GLU A 39 -18.12 5.68 -11.44
CA GLU A 39 -16.95 6.54 -11.21
C GLU A 39 -15.64 5.92 -11.72
N LEU A 40 -15.48 4.60 -11.62
CA LEU A 40 -14.30 3.91 -12.10
C LEU A 40 -14.21 3.88 -13.63
N ARG A 41 -15.34 3.69 -14.31
CA ARG A 41 -15.42 3.77 -15.77
C ARG A 41 -15.13 5.18 -16.26
N ASP A 42 -15.65 6.18 -15.57
CA ASP A 42 -15.39 7.58 -15.88
C ASP A 42 -13.93 7.94 -15.63
N SER A 43 -13.32 7.43 -14.54
CA SER A 43 -11.89 7.61 -14.25
C SER A 43 -11.01 6.98 -15.32
N ALA A 44 -11.33 5.75 -15.75
CA ALA A 44 -10.62 5.06 -16.82
C ALA A 44 -10.72 5.82 -18.16
N THR A 45 -11.84 6.48 -18.41
CA THR A 45 -12.11 7.21 -19.65
C THR A 45 -11.50 8.63 -19.65
N THR A 46 -11.57 9.33 -18.52
CA THR A 46 -11.20 10.76 -18.42
C THR A 46 -9.80 10.99 -17.86
N GLY A 47 -9.19 9.99 -17.22
CA GLY A 47 -7.88 10.10 -16.58
C GLY A 47 -7.89 10.94 -15.29
N VAL A 48 -9.06 11.25 -14.74
CA VAL A 48 -9.21 12.04 -13.49
C VAL A 48 -9.48 11.11 -12.31
N PRO A 49 -8.80 11.29 -11.15
CA PRO A 49 -9.12 10.57 -9.93
C PRO A 49 -10.47 11.04 -9.37
N HIS A 50 -11.49 10.18 -9.46
CA HIS A 50 -12.75 10.36 -8.72
C HIS A 50 -12.60 9.81 -7.30
N THR A 51 -13.16 10.55 -6.34
CA THR A 51 -13.43 10.22 -4.93
C THR A 51 -12.79 8.93 -4.43
N GLY A 52 -11.78 9.07 -3.56
CA GLY A 52 -10.95 7.97 -3.15
C GLY A 52 -11.70 7.01 -2.24
N ILE A 53 -12.19 5.89 -2.78
CA ILE A 53 -12.46 4.75 -1.91
C ILE A 53 -11.14 4.22 -1.39
N ARG A 54 -11.10 3.86 -0.11
CA ARG A 54 -10.08 2.99 0.46
C ARG A 54 -10.79 1.82 1.10
N LEU A 55 -10.68 0.65 0.51
CA LEU A 55 -10.91 -0.57 1.27
C LEU A 55 -9.66 -0.77 2.13
N VAL A 56 -9.73 -0.50 3.43
CA VAL A 56 -8.68 -0.68 4.43
C VAL A 56 -8.83 -2.05 5.06
N GLY A 57 -8.03 -3.01 4.63
CA GLY A 57 -7.94 -4.34 5.23
C GLY A 57 -6.96 -4.38 6.40
N HIS A 58 -7.25 -5.17 7.43
CA HIS A 58 -6.34 -5.65 8.45
C HIS A 58 -6.27 -7.16 8.30
N HIS A 59 -5.09 -7.72 8.10
CA HIS A 59 -4.88 -9.15 8.30
C HIS A 59 -3.79 -9.37 9.35
N ASP A 60 -4.14 -10.15 10.37
CA ASP A 60 -3.18 -10.67 11.34
C ASP A 60 -2.72 -12.05 10.88
N VAL A 61 -1.45 -12.14 10.51
CA VAL A 61 -0.83 -13.36 9.97
C VAL A 61 -0.73 -14.46 11.04
N ASP A 62 -0.60 -14.08 12.32
CA ASP A 62 -0.45 -15.04 13.42
C ASP A 62 -1.81 -15.66 13.78
N THR A 63 -2.90 -14.92 13.62
CA THR A 63 -4.26 -15.37 13.98
C THR A 63 -5.15 -15.70 12.80
N GLY A 64 -4.74 -15.35 11.57
CA GLY A 64 -5.54 -15.49 10.34
C GLY A 64 -6.72 -14.52 10.26
N SER A 65 -6.83 -13.55 11.17
CA SER A 65 -7.98 -12.65 11.28
C SER A 65 -7.93 -11.53 10.24
N SER A 66 -9.01 -11.39 9.45
CA SER A 66 -9.16 -10.36 8.41
C SER A 66 -10.32 -9.41 8.71
N ILE A 67 -10.10 -8.09 8.66
CA ILE A 67 -11.14 -7.04 8.78
C ILE A 67 -10.99 -6.06 7.64
N PHE A 68 -12.06 -5.61 7.00
CA PHE A 68 -12.00 -4.61 5.93
C PHE A 68 -12.94 -3.43 6.20
N THR A 69 -12.46 -2.21 6.00
CA THR A 69 -13.22 -0.96 6.17
C THR A 69 -13.24 -0.19 4.86
N LEU A 70 -14.40 0.26 4.40
CA LEU A 70 -14.49 1.17 3.25
C LEU A 70 -14.47 2.63 3.74
N MET A 71 -13.53 3.44 3.26
CA MET A 71 -13.47 4.88 3.54
C MET A 71 -13.62 5.68 2.26
N LEU A 72 -14.42 6.75 2.27
CA LEU A 72 -14.51 7.73 1.18
C LEU A 72 -13.69 8.97 1.53
N GLU A 73 -12.71 9.31 0.68
CA GLU A 73 -11.92 10.53 0.79
C GLU A 73 -12.09 11.41 -0.46
N PRO A 74 -12.83 12.52 -0.36
CA PRO A 74 -12.93 13.51 -1.43
C PRO A 74 -11.55 14.02 -1.87
N GLY A 75 -11.37 14.23 -3.18
CA GLY A 75 -10.12 14.74 -3.76
C GLY A 75 -8.94 13.75 -3.81
N HIS A 76 -9.15 12.48 -3.43
CA HIS A 76 -8.14 11.43 -3.50
C HIS A 76 -8.44 10.44 -4.63
N MET A 77 -7.41 9.75 -5.11
CA MET A 77 -7.56 8.66 -6.07
C MET A 77 -8.25 7.45 -5.44
N SER A 78 -9.24 6.87 -6.13
CA SER A 78 -9.86 5.58 -5.79
C SER A 78 -8.82 4.47 -5.66
N GLY A 79 -8.81 3.76 -4.53
CA GLY A 79 -7.80 2.75 -4.20
C GLY A 79 -8.27 1.62 -3.29
N VAL A 80 -7.46 0.57 -3.23
CA VAL A 80 -7.57 -0.53 -2.27
C VAL A 80 -6.32 -0.48 -1.41
N SER A 81 -6.50 -0.46 -0.09
CA SER A 81 -5.44 -0.37 0.90
C SER A 81 -5.44 -1.59 1.82
N PHE A 82 -4.34 -2.32 1.86
CA PHE A 82 -4.24 -3.48 2.75
C PHE A 82 -3.14 -3.27 3.77
N PHE A 83 -3.50 -3.32 5.04
CA PHE A 83 -2.58 -3.29 6.16
C PHE A 83 -2.35 -4.72 6.64
N ALA A 84 -1.12 -5.20 6.46
CA ALA A 84 -0.66 -6.45 7.06
C ALA A 84 0.22 -6.10 8.26
N GLU A 85 -0.25 -6.48 9.46
CA GLU A 85 0.59 -6.43 10.65
C GLU A 85 1.51 -7.64 10.61
N SER A 86 2.72 -7.42 10.12
CA SER A 86 3.73 -8.45 10.11
C SER A 86 4.65 -8.26 11.31
N LYS A 87 4.61 -9.18 12.27
CA LYS A 87 5.72 -9.37 13.22
C LYS A 87 6.89 -10.07 12.55
N HIS A 88 7.15 -9.78 11.26
CA HIS A 88 8.29 -10.32 10.56
C HIS A 88 9.56 -9.93 11.31
N ARG A 89 10.42 -10.93 11.56
CA ARG A 89 11.70 -10.83 12.30
C ARG A 89 12.63 -9.69 11.88
N LEU A 90 12.39 -9.07 10.72
CA LEU A 90 13.28 -8.09 10.12
C LEU A 90 12.89 -6.64 10.40
N PHE A 91 11.60 -6.34 10.53
CA PHE A 91 11.14 -4.95 10.65
C PHE A 91 10.33 -4.67 11.90
N GLY A 92 9.80 -5.69 12.60
CA GLY A 92 8.89 -5.44 13.73
C GLY A 92 7.72 -4.49 13.39
N GLY A 93 7.44 -4.31 12.09
CA GLY A 93 6.70 -3.19 11.54
C GLY A 93 5.87 -3.63 10.33
N SER A 94 4.74 -2.96 10.14
CA SER A 94 3.68 -3.37 9.22
C SER A 94 3.89 -2.85 7.79
N THR A 95 3.24 -3.47 6.80
CA THR A 95 3.20 -2.92 5.43
C THR A 95 1.77 -2.54 5.07
N LEU A 96 1.59 -1.31 4.61
CA LEU A 96 0.36 -0.79 4.03
C LEU A 96 0.51 -0.76 2.51
N VAL A 97 -0.13 -1.69 1.81
CA VAL A 97 -0.15 -1.78 0.35
C VAL A 97 -1.30 -0.94 -0.19
N CYS A 98 -1.02 0.01 -1.09
CA CYS A 98 -1.99 0.92 -1.69
C CYS A 98 -1.99 0.71 -3.21
N VAL A 99 -3.13 0.29 -3.76
CA VAL A 99 -3.29 0.00 -5.19
C VAL A 99 -4.44 0.83 -5.75
N PRO A 100 -4.28 1.54 -6.88
CA PRO A 100 -5.40 2.13 -7.58
C PRO A 100 -6.50 1.09 -7.88
N LEU A 101 -7.75 1.43 -7.56
CA LEU A 101 -8.89 0.49 -7.65
C LEU A 101 -9.08 -0.05 -9.07
N LEU A 102 -8.74 0.76 -10.09
CA LEU A 102 -8.73 0.37 -11.48
C LEU A 102 -7.90 -0.90 -11.72
N TYR A 103 -6.70 -0.99 -11.16
CA TYR A 103 -5.81 -2.16 -11.34
C TYR A 103 -6.35 -3.42 -10.66
N CYS A 104 -7.24 -3.28 -9.69
CA CYS A 104 -7.93 -4.38 -9.02
C CYS A 104 -9.27 -4.75 -9.69
N SER A 105 -9.68 -4.06 -10.76
CA SER A 105 -10.98 -4.25 -11.41
C SER A 105 -10.89 -5.15 -12.64
N THR A 106 -12.01 -5.72 -13.07
CA THR A 106 -12.11 -6.46 -14.33
C THR A 106 -12.07 -5.56 -15.57
N GLU A 107 -12.22 -4.25 -15.40
CA GLU A 107 -12.23 -3.26 -16.48
C GLU A 107 -10.81 -2.87 -16.94
N TYR A 108 -9.79 -3.25 -16.17
CA TYR A 108 -8.40 -2.96 -16.51
C TYR A 108 -7.73 -4.14 -17.22
N THR A 109 -7.26 -3.89 -18.44
CA THR A 109 -6.46 -4.86 -19.21
C THR A 109 -5.00 -4.40 -19.30
N PRO A 110 -4.04 -5.13 -18.69
CA PRO A 110 -2.62 -4.88 -18.85
C PRO A 110 -2.18 -4.89 -20.31
N THR A 111 -1.30 -3.96 -20.69
CA THR A 111 -0.68 -3.87 -22.03
C THR A 111 0.82 -4.17 -22.03
N GLY A 112 1.37 -4.46 -20.85
CA GLY A 112 2.74 -4.90 -20.64
C GLY A 112 2.89 -5.65 -19.32
N ASP A 113 4.12 -5.90 -18.91
CA ASP A 113 4.46 -6.77 -17.78
C ASP A 113 5.20 -6.05 -16.64
N HIS A 114 5.32 -4.72 -16.71
CA HIS A 114 6.01 -3.94 -15.70
C HIS A 114 5.07 -3.34 -14.66
N ILE A 115 5.53 -3.35 -13.41
CA ILE A 115 4.97 -2.62 -12.28
C ILE A 115 5.94 -1.51 -11.88
N VAL A 116 5.39 -0.36 -11.49
CA VAL A 116 6.13 0.77 -10.89
C VAL A 116 5.51 1.08 -9.54
N TYR A 117 6.32 1.10 -8.50
CA TYR A 117 5.89 1.26 -7.12
C TYR A 117 6.80 2.21 -6.34
N ARG A 118 6.29 2.71 -5.22
CA ARG A 118 7.03 3.49 -4.25
C ARG A 118 6.86 2.90 -2.86
N HIS A 119 7.98 2.66 -2.18
CA HIS A 119 8.04 2.44 -0.74
C HIS A 119 8.28 3.76 -0.05
N THR A 120 7.40 4.15 0.87
CA THR A 120 7.59 5.29 1.76
C THR A 120 7.55 4.79 3.19
N TYR A 121 8.63 4.99 3.92
CA TYR A 121 8.71 4.54 5.31
C TYR A 121 8.18 5.61 6.25
N LYS A 122 7.38 5.18 7.22
CA LYS A 122 6.66 6.06 8.12
C LYS A 122 6.72 5.61 9.56
N ARG A 123 6.56 6.55 10.49
CA ARG A 123 6.43 6.28 11.93
C ARG A 123 4.99 6.50 12.38
N PRO A 124 4.47 5.70 13.33
CA PRO A 124 3.16 5.93 13.92
C PRO A 124 3.07 7.33 14.52
N LEU A 125 1.91 7.98 14.34
CA LEU A 125 1.60 9.23 15.03
C LEU A 125 1.21 9.02 16.50
N PHE A 126 0.82 7.79 16.86
CA PHE A 126 0.44 7.42 18.22
C PHE A 126 1.53 6.56 18.84
N THR A 127 1.89 6.83 20.10
CA THR A 127 2.69 5.90 20.88
C THR A 127 1.86 4.71 21.35
N GLN A 128 2.52 3.63 21.77
CA GLN A 128 1.83 2.46 22.30
C GLN A 128 1.03 2.81 23.57
N GLU A 129 1.59 3.65 24.44
CA GLU A 129 0.95 4.12 25.67
C GLU A 129 -0.31 4.92 25.37
N GLU A 130 -0.28 5.78 24.34
CA GLU A 130 -1.45 6.54 23.91
C GLU A 130 -2.56 5.63 23.40
N LEU A 131 -2.21 4.62 22.60
CA LEU A 131 -3.18 3.63 22.11
C LEU A 131 -3.78 2.82 23.25
N GLU A 132 -2.98 2.40 24.22
CA GLU A 132 -3.46 1.67 25.39
C GLU A 132 -4.40 2.51 26.26
N ARG A 133 -4.08 3.80 26.44
CA ARG A 133 -4.96 4.76 27.13
C ARG A 133 -6.29 4.91 26.39
N ILE A 134 -6.28 5.11 25.07
CA ILE A 134 -7.49 5.25 24.26
C ILE A 134 -8.34 3.98 24.35
N LYS A 135 -7.73 2.79 24.30
CA LYS A 135 -8.44 1.50 24.43
C LYS A 135 -9.07 1.32 25.82
N LYS A 136 -8.38 1.75 26.89
CA LYS A 136 -8.88 1.56 28.27
C LYS A 136 -9.95 2.57 28.68
N SER A 137 -9.81 3.82 28.27
CA SER A 137 -10.63 4.91 28.83
C SER A 137 -11.11 5.94 27.80
N GLY A 138 -10.82 5.75 26.51
CA GLY A 138 -11.34 6.60 25.45
C GLY A 138 -12.82 6.36 25.19
N THR A 139 -13.48 7.36 24.64
CA THR A 139 -14.84 7.25 24.09
C THR A 139 -14.87 6.24 22.93
N ALA A 140 -16.05 5.70 22.61
CA ALA A 140 -16.21 4.80 21.47
C ALA A 140 -15.74 5.43 20.14
N GLU A 141 -15.97 6.73 19.96
CA GLU A 141 -15.50 7.49 18.80
C GLU A 141 -13.96 7.54 18.74
N GLU A 142 -13.29 7.83 19.86
CA GLU A 142 -11.83 7.84 19.93
C GLU A 142 -11.22 6.47 19.69
N GLN A 143 -11.84 5.41 20.21
CA GLN A 143 -11.41 4.03 19.98
C GLN A 143 -11.51 3.65 18.50
N VAL A 144 -12.63 3.97 17.84
CA VAL A 144 -12.82 3.76 16.40
C VAL A 144 -11.82 4.58 15.60
N LYS A 145 -11.61 5.84 15.95
CA LYS A 145 -10.66 6.72 15.26
C LYS A 145 -9.23 6.23 15.39
N ALA A 146 -8.79 5.82 16.58
CA ALA A 146 -7.46 5.26 16.80
C ALA A 146 -7.28 3.93 16.04
N PHE A 147 -8.31 3.08 16.03
CA PHE A 147 -8.31 1.86 15.22
C PHE A 147 -8.14 2.17 13.73
N VAL A 148 -8.92 3.10 13.17
CA VAL A 148 -8.83 3.48 11.75
C VAL A 148 -7.47 4.13 11.43
N PHE A 149 -6.97 5.01 12.30
CA PHE A 149 -5.74 5.75 12.05
C PHE A 149 -4.52 4.83 12.08
N THR A 150 -4.43 3.92 13.05
CA THR A 150 -3.35 2.92 13.09
C THR A 150 -3.35 1.96 11.90
N LYS A 151 -4.44 1.91 11.12
CA LYS A 151 -4.54 1.04 9.92
C LYS A 151 -4.60 1.83 8.60
N SER A 152 -4.42 3.14 8.64
CA SER A 152 -4.48 4.00 7.45
C SER A 152 -3.25 4.90 7.32
N ARG A 153 -2.95 5.32 6.09
CA ARG A 153 -1.79 6.17 5.76
C ARG A 153 -1.71 7.46 6.59
N ILE A 154 -2.85 7.96 7.07
CA ILE A 154 -2.99 9.23 7.79
C ILE A 154 -2.57 9.12 9.26
N GLY A 155 -2.57 7.92 9.85
CA GLY A 155 -2.07 7.70 11.21
C GLY A 155 -0.55 7.63 11.32
N TYR A 156 0.18 7.98 10.25
CA TYR A 156 1.62 7.83 10.18
C TYR A 156 2.30 9.02 9.50
N GLU A 157 3.36 9.51 10.12
CA GLU A 157 4.22 10.56 9.58
C GLU A 157 5.31 9.99 8.67
N THR A 158 5.54 10.64 7.53
CA THR A 158 6.62 10.25 6.60
C THR A 158 7.98 10.59 7.19
N ILE A 159 8.86 9.59 7.26
CA ILE A 159 10.26 9.83 7.62
C ILE A 159 10.94 10.51 6.42
N LYS A 160 11.44 11.73 6.63
CA LYS A 160 12.11 12.52 5.58
C LYS A 160 13.26 11.72 4.94
N GLY A 161 13.32 11.69 3.61
CA GLY A 161 14.35 10.96 2.85
C GLY A 161 14.20 9.44 2.79
N MET A 162 13.21 8.86 3.47
CA MET A 162 12.99 7.41 3.50
C MET A 162 11.93 7.00 2.47
N SER A 163 12.20 7.29 1.20
CA SER A 163 11.36 6.83 0.09
C SER A 163 12.21 6.19 -1.00
N TYR A 164 11.74 5.06 -1.52
CA TYR A 164 12.37 4.31 -2.60
C TYR A 164 11.35 4.07 -3.70
N VAL A 165 11.72 4.36 -4.94
CA VAL A 165 10.93 4.03 -6.14
C VAL A 165 11.58 2.84 -6.83
N GLY A 166 10.78 1.87 -7.26
CA GLY A 166 11.26 0.74 -8.03
C GLY A 166 10.34 0.42 -9.18
N ARG A 167 10.91 -0.22 -10.20
CA ARG A 167 10.17 -0.94 -11.24
C ARG A 167 10.59 -2.40 -11.28
N SER A 168 9.66 -3.28 -11.65
CA SER A 168 9.91 -4.72 -11.73
C SER A 168 9.04 -5.39 -12.80
N ARG A 169 9.51 -6.53 -13.33
CA ARG A 169 8.70 -7.49 -14.10
C ARG A 169 8.13 -8.61 -13.21
N ARG A 170 8.73 -8.79 -12.04
CA ARG A 170 8.31 -9.72 -10.99
C ARG A 170 7.25 -9.05 -10.11
N SER A 171 6.54 -9.84 -9.31
CA SER A 171 5.70 -9.28 -8.26
C SER A 171 6.54 -8.42 -7.32
N TRP A 172 5.94 -7.38 -6.75
CA TRP A 172 6.67 -6.48 -5.86
C TRP A 172 7.11 -7.20 -4.59
N GLN A 173 6.36 -8.22 -4.15
CA GLN A 173 6.69 -9.06 -2.99
C GLN A 173 7.98 -9.84 -3.25
N GLN A 174 8.09 -10.50 -4.42
CA GLN A 174 9.31 -11.19 -4.83
C GLN A 174 10.49 -10.21 -4.88
N ARG A 175 10.29 -9.04 -5.50
CA ARG A 175 11.35 -8.03 -5.59
C ARG A 175 11.75 -7.47 -4.23
N TYR A 176 10.80 -7.31 -3.30
CA TYR A 176 11.08 -6.85 -1.95
C TYR A 176 11.89 -7.88 -1.16
N MET A 177 11.56 -9.17 -1.28
CA MET A 177 12.33 -10.26 -0.68
C MET A 177 13.77 -10.29 -1.21
N GLU A 178 13.98 -10.13 -2.52
CA GLU A 178 15.32 -10.01 -3.10
C GLU A 178 16.11 -8.82 -2.48
N HIS A 179 15.46 -7.67 -2.28
CA HIS A 179 16.09 -6.52 -1.62
C HIS A 179 16.47 -6.80 -0.16
N VAL A 180 15.61 -7.52 0.56
CA VAL A 180 15.86 -7.93 1.94
C VAL A 180 17.06 -8.88 2.01
N GLU A 181 17.11 -9.91 1.16
CA GLU A 181 18.25 -10.84 1.08
C GLU A 181 19.54 -10.09 0.71
N GLU A 182 19.50 -9.22 -0.30
CA GLU A 182 20.64 -8.38 -0.70
C GLU A 182 21.13 -7.46 0.44
N ALA A 183 20.20 -6.96 1.26
CA ALA A 183 20.52 -6.08 2.38
C ALA A 183 21.14 -6.83 3.55
N LEU A 184 20.64 -8.01 3.88
CA LEU A 184 20.99 -8.72 5.11
C LEU A 184 22.10 -9.74 4.95
N GLU A 185 22.08 -10.48 3.84
CA GLU A 185 23.02 -11.59 3.62
C GLU A 185 24.24 -11.12 2.83
N LYS A 186 24.02 -10.24 1.85
CA LYS A 186 25.08 -9.78 0.92
C LYS A 186 25.70 -8.45 1.33
N ASN A 187 25.24 -7.86 2.44
CA ASN A 187 25.68 -6.58 3.00
C ASN A 187 25.86 -5.48 1.94
N SER A 188 24.91 -5.37 1.01
CA SER A 188 24.99 -4.42 -0.09
C SER A 188 25.03 -2.97 0.41
N ASN A 189 25.85 -2.13 -0.23
CA ASN A 189 26.08 -0.71 0.08
C ASN A 189 25.10 0.24 -0.63
N ARG A 190 23.99 -0.27 -1.19
CA ARG A 190 22.96 0.60 -1.72
C ARG A 190 22.27 1.31 -0.57
N ARG A 191 22.00 2.61 -0.71
CA ARG A 191 21.29 3.42 0.32
C ARG A 191 19.99 2.79 0.81
N PHE A 192 19.23 2.18 -0.10
CA PHE A 192 18.01 1.46 0.25
C PHE A 192 18.26 0.28 1.20
N HIS A 193 19.33 -0.48 0.97
CA HIS A 193 19.70 -1.63 1.78
C HIS A 193 20.30 -1.23 3.13
N GLU A 194 21.10 -0.15 3.16
CA GLU A 194 21.57 0.47 4.39
C GLU A 194 20.40 0.96 5.26
N ALA A 195 19.42 1.62 4.63
CA ALA A 195 18.20 2.04 5.31
C ALA A 195 17.42 0.84 5.85
N MET A 196 17.28 -0.25 5.07
CA MET A 196 16.64 -1.49 5.53
C MET A 196 17.33 -2.05 6.78
N ARG A 197 18.66 -2.13 6.79
CA ARG A 197 19.43 -2.54 7.98
C ARG A 197 19.23 -1.58 9.15
N GLY A 198 19.28 -0.27 8.90
CA GLY A 198 19.11 0.75 9.94
C GLY A 198 17.72 0.74 10.59
N MET A 199 16.68 0.34 9.85
CA MET A 199 15.30 0.24 10.37
C MET A 199 15.03 -1.05 11.17
N GLN A 200 15.96 -2.01 11.22
CA GLN A 200 15.74 -3.25 11.96
C GLN A 200 15.45 -2.96 13.44
N GLY A 201 14.38 -3.57 13.96
CA GLY A 201 13.93 -3.41 15.34
C GLY A 201 13.27 -2.06 15.66
N GLN A 202 13.11 -1.16 14.68
CA GLN A 202 12.36 0.08 14.87
C GLN A 202 10.87 -0.12 14.53
N ASN A 203 9.98 0.59 15.23
CA ASN A 203 8.56 0.63 14.89
C ASN A 203 8.32 1.56 13.69
N VAL A 204 8.58 1.04 12.48
CA VAL A 204 8.43 1.73 11.20
C VAL A 204 7.54 0.90 10.29
N ILE A 205 6.60 1.55 9.60
CA ILE A 205 5.80 0.88 8.56
C ILE A 205 6.34 1.21 7.17
N CYS A 206 6.14 0.28 6.24
CA CYS A 206 6.32 0.54 4.82
C CYS A 206 4.96 0.86 4.18
N VAL A 207 4.81 2.03 3.57
CA VAL A 207 3.67 2.31 2.67
C VAL A 207 4.10 1.99 1.25
N HIS A 208 3.51 0.96 0.66
CA HIS A 208 3.77 0.48 -0.69
C HIS A 208 2.71 1.02 -1.65
N ASP A 209 3.00 2.11 -2.36
CA ASP A 209 2.10 2.71 -3.35
C ASP A 209 2.38 2.12 -4.76
N ILE A 210 1.39 1.47 -5.39
CA ILE A 210 1.43 1.11 -6.81
C ILE A 210 1.10 2.34 -7.65
N SER A 211 2.08 2.81 -8.42
CA SER A 211 1.92 3.98 -9.28
C SER A 211 1.54 3.59 -10.71
N ALA A 212 2.04 2.45 -11.19
CA ALA A 212 1.63 1.88 -12.46
C ALA A 212 1.74 0.36 -12.43
N TYR A 213 0.90 -0.33 -13.20
CA TYR A 213 0.90 -1.78 -13.34
C TYR A 213 0.59 -2.14 -14.78
N GLY A 214 1.08 -3.27 -15.28
CA GLY A 214 0.67 -3.80 -16.58
C GLY A 214 1.04 -2.90 -17.76
N ILE A 215 2.17 -2.18 -17.69
CA ILE A 215 2.60 -1.23 -18.73
C ILE A 215 3.90 -1.68 -19.43
N PRO A 216 4.18 -1.19 -20.65
CA PRO A 216 5.44 -1.44 -21.33
C PRO A 216 6.66 -0.84 -20.60
N GLU A 217 7.85 -1.42 -20.83
CA GLU A 217 9.09 -1.02 -20.15
C GLU A 217 9.42 0.47 -20.34
N ALA A 218 9.27 1.00 -21.55
CA ALA A 218 9.59 2.39 -21.86
C ALA A 218 8.76 3.37 -21.00
N SER A 219 7.46 3.10 -20.87
CA SER A 219 6.54 3.86 -20.02
C SER A 219 6.90 3.69 -18.54
N ALA A 220 7.21 2.47 -18.11
CA ALA A 220 7.60 2.19 -16.72
C ALA A 220 8.86 2.96 -16.31
N LYS A 221 9.87 2.99 -17.19
CA LYS A 221 11.12 3.74 -16.98
C LYS A 221 10.88 5.25 -16.91
N MET A 222 9.96 5.78 -17.71
CA MET A 222 9.60 7.20 -17.67
C MET A 222 8.92 7.57 -16.35
N ILE A 223 7.93 6.76 -15.92
CA ILE A 223 7.20 6.99 -14.67
C ILE A 223 8.13 6.85 -13.45
N GLU A 224 8.98 5.82 -13.42
CA GLU A 224 9.99 5.63 -12.37
C GLU A 224 10.86 6.89 -12.22
N ARG A 225 11.40 7.40 -13.33
CA ARG A 225 12.24 8.63 -13.33
C ARG A 225 11.51 9.85 -12.80
N GLN A 226 10.25 10.03 -13.19
CA GLN A 226 9.43 11.15 -12.73
C GLN A 226 9.12 11.04 -11.22
N LEU A 227 8.81 9.84 -10.75
CA LEU A 227 8.57 9.59 -9.33
C LEU A 227 9.83 9.77 -8.49
N ILE A 228 11.00 9.35 -8.98
CA ILE A 228 12.27 9.62 -8.31
C ILE A 228 12.44 11.13 -8.18
N LYS A 229 12.38 11.88 -9.29
CA LYS A 229 12.56 13.35 -9.28
C LYS A 229 11.63 14.08 -8.30
N THR A 230 10.36 13.65 -8.22
CA THR A 230 9.35 14.28 -7.34
C THR A 230 9.45 13.83 -5.89
N SER A 231 9.88 12.58 -5.64
CA SER A 231 10.00 12.02 -4.28
C SER A 231 11.34 12.32 -3.62
N THR A 232 12.33 12.85 -4.36
CA THR A 232 13.70 13.13 -3.86
C THR A 232 13.98 14.60 -3.53
N LEU A 233 12.97 15.47 -3.48
CA LEU A 233 13.15 16.89 -3.15
C LEU A 233 13.37 17.08 -1.64
N TYR A 234 14.56 16.69 -1.19
CA TYR A 234 15.22 16.98 0.09
C TYR A 234 14.61 16.42 1.40
N PRO A 235 15.36 15.58 2.16
CA PRO A 235 16.62 14.93 1.78
C PRO A 235 16.42 13.95 0.61
N MET A 236 17.49 13.69 -0.16
CA MET A 236 17.45 12.75 -1.28
C MET A 236 16.91 11.40 -0.79
N GLY A 237 15.93 10.85 -1.52
CA GLY A 237 15.38 9.52 -1.26
C GLY A 237 16.44 8.41 -1.32
N LEU A 238 15.98 7.18 -1.19
CA LEU A 238 16.81 5.97 -1.12
C LEU A 238 17.30 5.49 -2.50
N ASN A 239 16.79 6.06 -3.60
CA ASN A 239 17.31 5.85 -4.95
C ASN A 239 18.67 6.54 -5.11
N MET A 240 19.68 5.80 -5.59
CA MET A 240 21.03 6.35 -5.81
C MET A 240 21.18 7.11 -7.14
N ARG A 241 20.26 6.89 -8.08
CA ARG A 241 20.27 7.49 -9.43
C ARG A 241 18.83 7.68 -9.93
N ILE A 242 18.67 8.58 -10.90
CA ILE A 242 17.47 8.74 -11.74
C ILE A 242 17.62 7.86 -12.98
#